data_AF-A0AAF3F5T1-F1
#
_entry.id   AF-A0AAF3F5T1-F1
#
_cell.length_a   1.000
_cell.length_b   1.000
_cell.length_c   1.000
_cell.angle_alpha   90.00
_cell.angle_beta   90.00
_cell.angle_gamma   90.00
#
_symmetry.space_group_name_H-M   'P 1'
#
loop_
_entity.id
_entity.type
_entity.pdbx_description
1 polymer ?
#
loop_
_entity_poly.entity_id
_entity_poly.type
_entity_poly.pdbx_seq_one_letter_code
_entity_poly.pdbx_strand_id
1 'polypeptide(L)'
;MRLIFLLILFYRQIDSYAISRDFKEYLIDRYGEEIARSIYRPEIFRGSVGGNDHIAEEPTNRIPVVFIHGLGTKAGDYVSIQKIFKEAGYKLEEIYALTWGTPGSFFTGVHLECKHVLQIRRFLEAVSDFTNSKVDIIAYSMGSPLTRKAILGGPCVDNPEIDLGPPISDRIQTFLAVGGANSGSHLCQTPTTLFCNAVTGLHCNSTFMQDINSRRNYEAAEVFAIYNPQDEWIGDKSPCGTPPYTLPGADFHLFPQTFHVSILWRSAREQLALITRKYEMGNLLQDIKKLRMRLIPSAISGNHVQDNTVDDREFLEELRRRRRRLQDRTTRIHRTTESTRIAGEVAHPTSTISSSSPARTVRLVALQDDPLPLNPPSISSKSVILLAIQSPQTRNRRTFGAKTFTTKV
;
A
#
# COMPACT_ATOMS: atom_id res chain seq x y z
N MET A 1 -5.42 35.88 -27.42
CA MET A 1 -5.78 35.77 -25.98
C MET A 1 -6.53 34.47 -25.63
N ARG A 2 -7.59 34.04 -26.36
CA ARG A 2 -8.30 32.78 -26.05
C ARG A 2 -7.44 31.51 -26.06
N LEU A 3 -6.51 31.38 -27.02
CA LEU A 3 -5.61 30.21 -27.09
C LEU A 3 -4.60 30.17 -25.93
N ILE A 4 -4.09 31.32 -25.52
CA ILE A 4 -3.18 31.47 -24.36
C ILE A 4 -3.92 31.13 -23.06
N PHE A 5 -5.18 31.58 -22.93
CA PHE A 5 -6.01 31.27 -21.76
C PHE A 5 -6.35 29.77 -21.68
N LEU A 6 -6.66 29.14 -22.82
CA LEU A 6 -6.88 27.68 -22.89
C LEU A 6 -5.60 26.90 -22.59
N LEU A 7 -4.43 27.36 -23.07
CA LEU A 7 -3.14 26.75 -22.74
C LEU A 7 -2.79 26.89 -21.26
N ILE A 8 -3.07 28.03 -20.62
CA ILE A 8 -2.88 28.25 -19.17
C ILE A 8 -3.81 27.35 -18.34
N LEU A 9 -5.08 27.22 -18.74
CA LEU A 9 -6.02 26.31 -18.06
C LEU A 9 -5.61 24.84 -18.22
N PHE A 10 -5.11 24.45 -19.39
CA PHE A 10 -4.62 23.09 -19.64
C PHE A 10 -3.34 22.81 -18.85
N TYR A 11 -2.41 23.78 -18.75
CA TYR A 11 -1.18 23.67 -17.97
C TYR A 11 -1.47 23.53 -16.46
N ARG A 12 -2.38 24.36 -15.92
CA ARG A 12 -2.83 24.25 -14.51
C ARG A 12 -3.49 22.91 -14.19
N GLN A 13 -4.17 22.30 -15.15
CA GLN A 13 -4.79 20.99 -14.95
C GLN A 13 -3.73 19.87 -14.93
N ILE A 14 -2.61 20.04 -15.62
CA ILE A 14 -1.47 19.10 -15.60
C ILE A 14 -0.72 19.18 -14.26
N ASP A 15 -0.50 20.38 -13.71
CA ASP A 15 0.22 20.59 -12.44
C ASP A 15 -0.52 19.99 -11.23
N SER A 16 -1.85 19.93 -11.27
CA SER A 16 -2.67 19.38 -10.17
C SER A 16 -2.46 17.89 -9.87
N TYR A 17 -1.75 17.16 -10.75
CA TYR A 17 -1.42 15.73 -10.62
C TYR A 17 0.10 15.48 -10.60
N ALA A 18 0.86 16.44 -10.11
CA ALA A 18 2.29 16.31 -9.81
C ALA A 18 2.56 16.63 -8.34
N ILE A 19 3.79 16.40 -7.88
CA ILE A 19 4.27 16.96 -6.62
C ILE A 19 4.37 18.48 -6.81
N SER A 20 3.76 19.26 -5.90
CA SER A 20 3.84 20.72 -5.96
C SER A 20 5.26 21.21 -5.75
N ARG A 21 5.53 22.44 -6.21
CA ARG A 21 6.82 23.08 -6.02
C ARG A 21 7.21 23.13 -4.53
N ASP A 22 6.29 23.55 -3.68
CA ASP A 22 6.58 23.78 -2.27
C ASP A 22 6.86 22.45 -1.55
N PHE A 23 6.14 21.37 -1.88
CA PHE A 23 6.46 20.04 -1.35
C PHE A 23 7.76 19.47 -1.94
N LYS A 24 8.07 19.75 -3.21
CA LYS A 24 9.36 19.40 -3.81
C LYS A 24 10.52 20.10 -3.10
N GLU A 25 10.40 21.41 -2.85
CA GLU A 25 11.41 22.20 -2.15
C GLU A 25 11.60 21.68 -0.72
N TYR A 26 10.52 21.37 -0.02
CA TYR A 26 10.57 20.71 1.29
C TYR A 26 11.33 19.38 1.25
N LEU A 27 11.08 18.53 0.26
CA LEU A 27 11.78 17.26 0.10
C LEU A 27 13.29 17.45 -0.14
N ILE A 28 13.66 18.45 -0.96
CA ILE A 28 15.07 18.75 -1.25
C ILE A 28 15.78 19.26 -0.01
N ASP A 29 15.17 20.20 0.71
CA ASP A 29 15.74 20.76 1.94
C ASP A 29 15.93 19.68 3.02
N ARG A 30 14.93 18.81 3.19
CA ARG A 30 14.93 17.83 4.28
C ARG A 30 15.72 16.55 3.99
N TYR A 31 15.73 16.08 2.75
CA TYR A 31 16.29 14.78 2.39
C TYR A 31 17.37 14.84 1.29
N GLY A 32 17.63 16.01 0.71
CA GLY A 32 18.55 16.19 -0.40
C GLY A 32 17.93 15.86 -1.76
N GLU A 33 18.57 16.40 -2.83
CA GLU A 33 18.05 16.32 -4.21
C GLU A 33 17.87 14.88 -4.70
N GLU A 34 18.76 13.95 -4.34
CA GLU A 34 18.67 12.56 -4.81
C GLU A 34 17.41 11.87 -4.29
N ILE A 35 17.18 11.93 -2.96
CA ILE A 35 15.99 11.34 -2.34
C ILE A 35 14.74 12.07 -2.83
N ALA A 36 14.76 13.41 -2.88
CA ALA A 36 13.66 14.20 -3.39
C ALA A 36 13.28 13.78 -4.81
N ARG A 37 14.26 13.65 -5.71
CA ARG A 37 14.05 13.22 -7.11
C ARG A 37 13.50 11.82 -7.21
N SER A 38 13.94 10.91 -6.33
CA SER A 38 13.33 9.58 -6.20
C SER A 38 11.86 9.67 -5.78
N ILE A 39 11.43 10.72 -5.08
CA ILE A 39 10.03 10.87 -4.66
C ILE A 39 9.19 11.59 -5.71
N TYR A 40 9.64 12.71 -6.28
CA TYR A 40 8.83 13.52 -7.22
C TYR A 40 8.80 12.98 -8.66
N ARG A 41 9.71 12.06 -9.02
CA ARG A 41 9.66 11.25 -10.26
C ARG A 41 9.42 12.08 -11.54
N PRO A 42 10.29 13.07 -11.85
CA PRO A 42 10.08 13.97 -12.99
C PRO A 42 10.20 13.28 -14.35
N GLU A 43 10.89 12.13 -14.39
CA GLU A 43 11.08 11.33 -15.59
C GLU A 43 9.83 10.53 -16.00
N ILE A 44 8.80 10.50 -15.14
CA ILE A 44 7.55 9.77 -15.37
C ILE A 44 6.40 10.77 -15.48
N PHE A 45 5.62 10.68 -16.56
CA PHE A 45 4.38 11.42 -16.68
C PHE A 45 3.39 11.00 -15.58
N ARG A 46 2.95 11.96 -14.75
CA ARG A 46 2.20 11.71 -13.52
C ARG A 46 2.93 10.71 -12.61
N GLY A 47 4.22 10.99 -12.40
CA GLY A 47 5.16 10.23 -11.59
C GLY A 47 4.66 10.09 -10.16
N SER A 48 4.80 11.10 -9.32
CA SER A 48 4.16 11.13 -7.99
C SER A 48 3.27 12.36 -7.87
N VAL A 49 2.35 12.35 -6.91
CA VAL A 49 1.34 13.40 -6.71
C VAL A 49 1.31 13.81 -5.24
N GLY A 50 1.15 15.10 -4.96
CA GLY A 50 0.95 15.59 -3.61
C GLY A 50 1.37 17.04 -3.40
N GLY A 51 1.06 17.57 -2.22
CA GLY A 51 1.46 18.92 -1.79
C GLY A 51 0.49 20.00 -2.27
N ASN A 52 0.17 20.06 -3.56
CA ASN A 52 -0.69 21.11 -4.14
C ASN A 52 -0.40 22.51 -3.54
N ASP A 53 -1.43 23.29 -3.18
CA ASP A 53 -1.33 24.60 -2.54
C ASP A 53 -1.12 24.54 -1.00
N HIS A 54 -0.72 23.39 -0.44
CA HIS A 54 -0.48 23.22 1.00
C HIS A 54 0.74 24.01 1.47
N ILE A 55 0.64 24.54 2.69
CA ILE A 55 1.74 25.24 3.36
C ILE A 55 2.45 24.24 4.28
N ALA A 56 3.77 24.11 4.11
CA ALA A 56 4.58 23.17 4.88
C ALA A 56 4.36 23.32 6.40
N GLU A 57 4.25 22.18 7.09
CA GLU A 57 4.12 22.05 8.54
C GLU A 57 2.81 22.60 9.14
N GLU A 58 1.88 23.05 8.30
CA GLU A 58 0.51 23.35 8.72
C GLU A 58 -0.37 22.08 8.68
N PRO A 59 -1.28 21.91 9.65
CA PRO A 59 -2.24 20.82 9.63
C PRO A 59 -3.25 20.97 8.49
N THR A 60 -3.52 19.88 7.80
CA THR A 60 -4.64 19.76 6.84
C THR A 60 -5.99 19.65 7.57
N ASN A 61 -7.10 19.92 6.86
CA ASN A 61 -8.44 19.85 7.47
C ASN A 61 -8.89 18.40 7.72
N ARG A 62 -8.38 17.47 6.92
CA ARG A 62 -8.56 16.03 7.07
C ARG A 62 -7.20 15.36 7.11
N ILE A 63 -7.14 14.19 7.73
CA ILE A 63 -5.99 13.30 7.66
C ILE A 63 -5.69 13.03 6.16
N PRO A 64 -4.47 13.35 5.68
CA PRO A 64 -4.11 13.12 4.29
C PRO A 64 -4.13 11.63 3.95
N VAL A 65 -4.60 11.31 2.75
CA VAL A 65 -4.58 9.95 2.20
C VAL A 65 -3.37 9.76 1.29
N VAL A 66 -2.64 8.67 1.54
CA VAL A 66 -1.46 8.28 0.77
C VAL A 66 -1.73 6.97 0.03
N PHE A 67 -1.68 7.03 -1.30
CA PHE A 67 -1.79 5.86 -2.17
C PHE A 67 -0.41 5.27 -2.49
N ILE A 68 -0.23 3.99 -2.18
CA ILE A 68 0.97 3.21 -2.54
C ILE A 68 0.57 2.12 -3.52
N HIS A 69 1.16 2.17 -4.72
CA HIS A 69 0.75 1.31 -5.82
C HIS A 69 1.32 -0.11 -5.75
N GLY A 70 0.80 -1.00 -6.59
CA GLY A 70 1.25 -2.38 -6.77
C GLY A 70 2.22 -2.52 -7.95
N LEU A 71 2.75 -3.73 -8.15
CA LEU A 71 3.69 -4.01 -9.23
C LEU A 71 3.16 -3.57 -10.61
N GLY A 72 4.02 -2.91 -11.39
CA GLY A 72 3.73 -2.50 -12.77
C GLY A 72 2.79 -1.31 -12.94
N THR A 73 2.23 -0.76 -11.85
CA THR A 73 1.39 0.45 -11.85
C THR A 73 2.17 1.69 -11.39
N LYS A 74 1.53 2.86 -11.34
CA LYS A 74 2.09 4.13 -10.85
C LYS A 74 1.03 5.00 -10.18
N ALA A 75 1.45 6.05 -9.46
CA ALA A 75 0.57 7.03 -8.82
C ALA A 75 -0.46 7.63 -9.79
N GLY A 76 -0.04 7.97 -11.01
CA GLY A 76 -0.92 8.52 -12.04
C GLY A 76 -2.06 7.59 -12.49
N ASP A 77 -2.01 6.30 -12.17
CA ASP A 77 -3.12 5.39 -12.46
C ASP A 77 -4.28 5.66 -11.50
N TYR A 78 -4.02 6.12 -10.27
CA TYR A 78 -4.98 6.29 -9.16
C TYR A 78 -5.93 7.49 -9.33
N VAL A 79 -5.82 8.24 -10.43
CA VAL A 79 -6.59 9.46 -10.68
C VAL A 79 -8.11 9.25 -10.56
N SER A 80 -8.64 8.10 -11.02
CA SER A 80 -10.07 7.82 -10.91
C SER A 80 -10.53 7.53 -9.47
N ILE A 81 -9.68 6.92 -8.64
CA ILE A 81 -9.95 6.74 -7.20
C ILE A 81 -9.83 8.08 -6.47
N GLN A 82 -8.77 8.84 -6.75
CA GLN A 82 -8.58 10.18 -6.19
C GLN A 82 -9.78 11.08 -6.49
N LYS A 83 -10.38 10.96 -7.69
CA LYS A 83 -11.61 11.68 -8.04
C LYS A 83 -12.77 11.34 -7.10
N ILE A 84 -12.95 10.08 -6.70
CA ILE A 84 -13.97 9.67 -5.72
C ILE A 84 -13.72 10.33 -4.35
N PHE A 85 -12.47 10.41 -3.92
CA PHE A 85 -12.11 11.13 -2.68
C PHE A 85 -12.42 12.62 -2.78
N LYS A 86 -12.10 13.25 -3.92
CA LYS A 86 -12.44 14.67 -4.18
C LYS A 86 -13.95 14.91 -4.19
N GLU A 87 -14.72 14.02 -4.82
CA GLU A 87 -16.19 14.08 -4.81
C GLU A 87 -16.76 13.93 -3.39
N ALA A 88 -16.04 13.27 -2.48
CA ALA A 88 -16.37 13.16 -1.06
C ALA A 88 -15.82 14.32 -0.19
N GLY A 89 -15.26 15.35 -0.83
CA GLY A 89 -14.81 16.58 -0.20
C GLY A 89 -13.38 16.54 0.34
N TYR A 90 -12.53 15.62 -0.12
CA TYR A 90 -11.07 15.76 0.05
C TYR A 90 -10.54 16.85 -0.88
N LYS A 91 -9.61 17.65 -0.36
CA LYS A 91 -8.85 18.61 -1.16
C LYS A 91 -7.63 17.94 -1.78
N LEU A 92 -7.04 18.58 -2.80
CA LEU A 92 -5.83 18.07 -3.44
C LEU A 92 -4.60 18.13 -2.52
N GLU A 93 -4.55 19.09 -1.59
CA GLU A 93 -3.55 19.16 -0.51
C GLU A 93 -3.62 17.97 0.47
N GLU A 94 -4.70 17.18 0.43
CA GLU A 94 -4.93 16.03 1.32
C GLU A 94 -4.74 14.69 0.58
N ILE A 95 -4.34 14.71 -0.70
CA ILE A 95 -4.23 13.51 -1.55
C ILE A 95 -2.79 13.37 -2.06
N TYR A 96 -2.15 12.28 -1.66
CA TYR A 96 -0.76 11.96 -2.00
C TYR A 96 -0.68 10.59 -2.64
N ALA A 97 0.22 10.42 -3.60
CA ALA A 97 0.47 9.13 -4.23
C ALA A 97 1.92 9.02 -4.68
N LEU A 98 2.58 7.93 -4.30
CA LEU A 98 3.99 7.69 -4.63
C LEU A 98 4.09 6.69 -5.76
N THR A 99 4.94 6.98 -6.76
CA THR A 99 5.46 5.95 -7.66
C THR A 99 6.80 5.44 -7.17
N TRP A 100 6.83 4.20 -6.71
CA TRP A 100 8.04 3.51 -6.31
C TRP A 100 8.54 2.59 -7.43
N GLY A 101 9.86 2.41 -7.50
CA GLY A 101 10.48 1.58 -8.55
C GLY A 101 10.18 2.05 -9.98
N THR A 102 10.17 1.13 -10.95
CA THR A 102 9.94 1.45 -12.36
C THR A 102 8.55 0.94 -12.80
N PRO A 103 7.62 1.84 -13.17
CA PRO A 103 6.29 1.44 -13.67
C PRO A 103 6.35 0.63 -14.96
N GLY A 104 5.26 -0.09 -15.25
CA GLY A 104 5.13 -0.90 -16.47
C GLY A 104 6.00 -2.15 -16.49
N SER A 105 6.85 -2.34 -15.46
CA SER A 105 7.73 -3.48 -15.39
C SER A 105 7.08 -4.65 -14.64
N PHE A 106 6.39 -5.49 -15.38
CA PHE A 106 5.82 -6.75 -14.87
C PHE A 106 6.81 -7.92 -14.95
N PHE A 107 7.85 -7.79 -15.79
CA PHE A 107 8.79 -8.88 -16.14
C PHE A 107 10.23 -8.62 -15.71
N THR A 108 10.60 -7.42 -15.26
CA THR A 108 11.87 -7.28 -14.53
C THR A 108 11.62 -7.81 -13.15
N GLY A 109 12.54 -8.62 -12.60
CA GLY A 109 12.47 -9.14 -11.23
C GLY A 109 12.45 -8.05 -10.16
N VAL A 110 11.34 -7.32 -10.07
CA VAL A 110 11.06 -6.38 -8.99
C VAL A 110 10.76 -7.23 -7.78
N HIS A 111 11.55 -7.03 -6.72
CA HIS A 111 11.42 -7.73 -5.46
C HIS A 111 11.05 -6.72 -4.37
N LEU A 112 10.83 -7.23 -3.15
CA LEU A 112 10.57 -6.41 -1.97
C LEU A 112 11.90 -5.83 -1.44
N GLU A 113 12.58 -5.06 -2.28
CA GLU A 113 13.95 -4.56 -2.04
C GLU A 113 13.98 -3.34 -1.11
N CYS A 114 15.06 -3.20 -0.33
CA CYS A 114 15.30 -2.09 0.59
C CYS A 114 15.13 -0.72 -0.06
N LYS A 115 15.60 -0.54 -1.30
CA LYS A 115 15.50 0.73 -2.02
C LYS A 115 14.04 1.21 -2.19
N HIS A 116 13.10 0.28 -2.39
CA HIS A 116 11.67 0.59 -2.52
C HIS A 116 11.06 0.89 -1.16
N VAL A 117 11.44 0.12 -0.14
CA VAL A 117 11.02 0.34 1.24
C VAL A 117 11.47 1.70 1.75
N LEU A 118 12.73 2.08 1.51
CA LEU A 118 13.29 3.38 1.87
C LEU A 118 12.51 4.52 1.19
N GLN A 119 12.29 4.41 -0.12
CA GLN A 119 11.54 5.40 -0.89
C GLN A 119 10.13 5.60 -0.32
N ILE A 120 9.41 4.51 -0.03
CA ILE A 120 8.08 4.56 0.60
C ILE A 120 8.17 5.18 1.98
N ARG A 121 9.12 4.75 2.81
CA ARG A 121 9.29 5.26 4.18
C ARG A 121 9.52 6.77 4.19
N ARG A 122 10.48 7.26 3.39
CA ARG A 122 10.79 8.70 3.30
C ARG A 122 9.60 9.50 2.82
N PHE A 123 8.82 8.96 1.89
CA PHE A 123 7.59 9.61 1.47
C PHE A 123 6.55 9.70 2.59
N LEU A 124 6.33 8.62 3.35
CA LEU A 124 5.37 8.64 4.46
C LEU A 124 5.77 9.61 5.57
N GLU A 125 7.05 9.61 5.95
CA GLU A 125 7.62 10.57 6.90
C GLU A 125 7.43 12.01 6.37
N ALA A 126 7.80 12.26 5.11
CA ALA A 126 7.69 13.57 4.50
C ALA A 126 6.25 14.08 4.42
N VAL A 127 5.27 13.25 4.03
CA VAL A 127 3.87 13.66 3.99
C VAL A 127 3.36 13.95 5.41
N SER A 128 3.69 13.11 6.38
CA SER A 128 3.28 13.31 7.77
C SER A 128 3.85 14.61 8.36
N ASP A 129 5.14 14.87 8.15
CA ASP A 129 5.80 16.09 8.65
C ASP A 129 5.31 17.34 7.89
N PHE A 130 5.26 17.29 6.56
CA PHE A 130 4.83 18.42 5.71
C PHE A 130 3.38 18.83 5.96
N THR A 131 2.52 17.90 6.35
CA THR A 131 1.11 18.18 6.68
C THR A 131 0.84 18.27 8.17
N ASN A 132 1.90 18.18 9.01
CA ASN A 132 1.83 18.14 10.47
C ASN A 132 0.65 17.29 10.98
N SER A 133 0.53 16.10 10.41
CA SER A 133 -0.60 15.21 10.60
C SER A 133 -0.18 13.75 10.51
N LYS A 134 -1.02 12.87 11.06
CA LYS A 134 -0.94 11.46 10.70
C LYS A 134 -1.39 11.28 9.26
N VAL A 135 -1.13 10.11 8.69
CA VAL A 135 -1.61 9.77 7.35
C VAL A 135 -2.48 8.52 7.36
N ASP A 136 -3.45 8.50 6.45
CA ASP A 136 -4.21 7.31 6.09
C ASP A 136 -3.58 6.68 4.84
N ILE A 137 -3.28 5.38 4.88
CA ILE A 137 -2.58 4.69 3.79
C ILE A 137 -3.53 3.74 3.08
N ILE A 138 -3.52 3.78 1.76
CA ILE A 138 -4.14 2.78 0.89
C ILE A 138 -3.01 2.12 0.08
N ALA A 139 -2.67 0.88 0.42
CA ALA A 139 -1.59 0.14 -0.20
C ALA A 139 -2.13 -1.05 -1.00
N TYR A 140 -1.83 -1.07 -2.30
CA TYR A 140 -2.36 -2.08 -3.24
C TYR A 140 -1.34 -3.16 -3.56
N SER A 141 -1.77 -4.42 -3.59
CA SER A 141 -0.96 -5.55 -4.07
C SER A 141 0.42 -5.62 -3.39
N MET A 142 1.50 -5.66 -4.15
CA MET A 142 2.89 -5.66 -3.68
C MET A 142 3.29 -4.38 -2.92
N GLY A 143 2.58 -3.27 -3.12
CA GLY A 143 2.74 -2.06 -2.32
C GLY A 143 2.44 -2.30 -0.85
N SER A 144 1.49 -3.19 -0.54
CA SER A 144 1.10 -3.51 0.84
C SER A 144 2.25 -4.05 1.69
N PRO A 145 2.91 -5.19 1.36
CA PRO A 145 4.05 -5.68 2.13
C PRO A 145 5.24 -4.71 2.15
N LEU A 146 5.50 -3.96 1.06
CA LEU A 146 6.54 -2.92 1.04
C LEU A 146 6.27 -1.81 2.07
N THR A 147 5.04 -1.30 2.10
CA THR A 147 4.63 -0.27 3.07
C THR A 147 4.64 -0.80 4.49
N ARG A 148 4.25 -2.05 4.70
CA ARG A 148 4.36 -2.72 6.01
C ARG A 148 5.80 -2.74 6.51
N LYS A 149 6.79 -3.03 5.65
CA LYS A 149 8.21 -2.95 6.05
C LYS A 149 8.65 -1.51 6.33
N ALA A 150 8.22 -0.55 5.50
CA ALA A 150 8.53 0.87 5.68
C ALA A 150 8.03 1.40 7.05
N ILE A 151 6.84 0.95 7.47
CA ILE A 151 6.25 1.29 8.77
C ILE A 151 6.96 0.56 9.92
N LEU A 152 7.28 -0.73 9.76
CA LEU A 152 7.94 -1.53 10.79
C LEU A 152 9.33 -0.98 11.15
N GLY A 153 10.05 -0.49 10.15
CA GLY A 153 11.43 -0.04 10.32
C GLY A 153 12.42 -1.18 10.53
N GLY A 154 13.48 -0.88 11.28
CA GLY A 154 14.61 -1.77 11.55
C GLY A 154 15.48 -2.03 10.31
N PRO A 155 16.39 -3.01 10.39
CA PRO A 155 17.29 -3.35 9.29
C PRO A 155 16.54 -3.76 8.02
N CYS A 156 17.05 -3.35 6.87
CA CYS A 156 16.60 -3.84 5.59
C CYS A 156 16.90 -5.34 5.43
N VAL A 157 15.98 -6.07 4.78
CA VAL A 157 16.03 -7.54 4.70
C VAL A 157 17.15 -8.03 3.77
N ASP A 158 17.30 -7.38 2.62
CA ASP A 158 18.32 -7.64 1.59
C ASP A 158 19.63 -6.87 1.84
N ASN A 159 19.63 -5.89 2.74
CA ASN A 159 20.83 -5.17 3.14
C ASN A 159 20.76 -4.76 4.62
N PRO A 160 21.16 -5.63 5.55
CA PRO A 160 21.07 -5.38 6.99
C PRO A 160 21.91 -4.21 7.50
N GLU A 161 22.87 -3.70 6.71
CA GLU A 161 23.67 -2.52 7.07
C GLU A 161 22.86 -1.22 6.97
N ILE A 162 21.78 -1.23 6.19
CA ILE A 162 20.86 -0.10 6.07
C ILE A 162 19.75 -0.27 7.11
N ASP A 163 19.74 0.62 8.11
CA ASP A 163 18.67 0.72 9.09
C ASP A 163 17.61 1.74 8.64
N LEU A 164 16.35 1.29 8.57
CA LEU A 164 15.21 2.16 8.31
C LEU A 164 14.88 3.04 9.52
N GLY A 165 15.44 2.75 10.69
CA GLY A 165 15.14 3.43 11.96
C GLY A 165 13.96 2.80 12.70
N PRO A 166 13.45 3.47 13.76
CA PRO A 166 12.36 2.93 14.57
C PRO A 166 11.05 2.82 13.77
N PRO A 167 10.06 2.04 14.26
CA PRO A 167 8.73 2.01 13.67
C PRO A 167 8.11 3.41 13.60
N ILE A 168 7.35 3.70 12.54
CA ILE A 168 6.63 4.98 12.34
C ILE A 168 5.11 4.83 12.50
N SER A 169 4.69 3.81 13.26
CA SER A 169 3.27 3.49 13.52
C SER A 169 2.49 4.67 14.10
N ASP A 170 3.14 5.52 14.89
CA ASP A 170 2.57 6.71 15.51
C ASP A 170 2.16 7.78 14.48
N ARG A 171 2.80 7.78 13.30
CA ARG A 171 2.49 8.66 12.17
C ARG A 171 1.34 8.15 11.30
N ILE A 172 0.88 6.92 11.50
CA ILE A 172 -0.15 6.30 10.66
C ILE A 172 -1.47 6.20 11.42
N GLN A 173 -2.52 6.82 10.88
CA GLN A 173 -3.86 6.73 11.46
C GLN A 173 -4.55 5.42 11.05
N THR A 174 -4.62 5.17 9.74
CA THR A 174 -5.26 3.99 9.16
C THR A 174 -4.35 3.35 8.13
N PHE A 175 -4.26 2.02 8.13
CA PHE A 175 -3.63 1.25 7.07
C PHE A 175 -4.66 0.35 6.41
N LEU A 176 -4.91 0.57 5.11
CA LEU A 176 -5.80 -0.24 4.30
C LEU A 176 -5.02 -0.97 3.22
N ALA A 177 -4.95 -2.30 3.34
CA ALA A 177 -4.46 -3.17 2.27
C ALA A 177 -5.60 -3.47 1.27
N VAL A 178 -5.34 -3.30 -0.02
CA VAL A 178 -6.29 -3.65 -1.09
C VAL A 178 -5.64 -4.72 -1.97
N GLY A 179 -6.20 -5.93 -1.98
CA GLY A 179 -5.60 -7.08 -2.68
C GLY A 179 -4.14 -7.30 -2.29
N GLY A 180 -3.76 -7.04 -1.03
CA GLY A 180 -2.36 -7.00 -0.60
C GLY A 180 -1.73 -8.38 -0.41
N ALA A 181 -0.48 -8.55 -0.86
CA ALA A 181 0.29 -9.79 -0.75
C ALA A 181 0.97 -9.95 0.64
N ASN A 182 0.22 -9.77 1.72
CA ASN A 182 0.76 -9.53 3.07
C ASN A 182 1.42 -10.75 3.73
N SER A 183 1.06 -11.95 3.30
CA SER A 183 1.61 -13.23 3.75
C SER A 183 2.10 -14.07 2.56
N GLY A 184 2.42 -13.42 1.44
CA GLY A 184 2.91 -14.04 0.21
C GLY A 184 1.91 -14.00 -0.95
N SER A 185 2.01 -14.97 -1.87
CA SER A 185 1.14 -15.15 -3.04
C SER A 185 0.95 -16.64 -3.33
N HIS A 186 -0.25 -17.03 -3.79
CA HIS A 186 -0.51 -18.42 -4.22
C HIS A 186 0.33 -18.84 -5.44
N LEU A 187 0.83 -17.89 -6.22
CA LEU A 187 1.73 -18.16 -7.35
C LEU A 187 3.12 -18.60 -6.88
N CYS A 188 3.48 -18.31 -5.62
CA CYS A 188 4.78 -18.61 -5.05
C CYS A 188 4.80 -19.94 -4.29
N GLN A 189 4.52 -21.03 -4.99
CA GLN A 189 4.56 -22.40 -4.44
C GLN A 189 5.98 -22.86 -4.09
N THR A 190 6.99 -22.38 -4.82
CA THR A 190 8.40 -22.66 -4.58
C THR A 190 9.22 -21.37 -4.53
N PRO A 191 10.30 -21.30 -3.73
CA PRO A 191 11.07 -20.07 -3.56
C PRO A 191 12.12 -19.82 -4.66
N THR A 192 11.80 -20.14 -5.92
CA THR A 192 12.82 -20.39 -6.96
C THR A 192 12.83 -19.39 -8.13
N THR A 193 11.85 -18.49 -8.25
CA THR A 193 11.71 -17.59 -9.43
C THR A 193 11.42 -16.14 -9.04
N LEU A 194 11.73 -15.21 -9.96
CA LEU A 194 11.55 -13.73 -9.89
C LEU A 194 10.97 -13.23 -8.55
N PHE A 195 9.66 -13.00 -8.47
CA PHE A 195 9.00 -12.37 -7.33
C PHE A 195 8.71 -13.33 -6.17
N CYS A 196 9.18 -14.58 -6.22
CA CYS A 196 8.95 -15.63 -5.21
C CYS A 196 10.22 -16.02 -4.44
N ASN A 197 11.35 -15.36 -4.63
CA ASN A 197 12.62 -15.76 -4.02
C ASN A 197 12.58 -15.83 -2.47
N ALA A 198 13.52 -16.57 -1.88
CA ALA A 198 13.58 -16.84 -0.44
C ALA A 198 13.96 -15.63 0.44
N VAL A 199 14.42 -14.51 -0.12
CA VAL A 199 14.89 -13.36 0.66
C VAL A 199 13.88 -12.23 0.60
N THR A 200 13.68 -11.63 -0.58
CA THR A 200 12.80 -10.48 -0.85
C THR A 200 11.60 -10.83 -1.72
N GLY A 201 11.24 -12.12 -1.80
CA GLY A 201 10.10 -12.58 -2.58
C GLY A 201 8.79 -12.69 -1.78
N LEU A 202 7.73 -12.97 -2.52
CA LEU A 202 6.37 -13.26 -2.07
C LEU A 202 6.16 -14.74 -1.72
N HIS A 203 7.21 -15.55 -1.66
CA HIS A 203 7.09 -16.85 -1.02
C HIS A 203 6.84 -16.63 0.48
N CYS A 204 5.86 -17.32 1.05
CA CYS A 204 5.39 -17.08 2.42
C CYS A 204 6.45 -17.32 3.50
N ASN A 205 7.46 -18.16 3.23
CA ASN A 205 8.63 -18.35 4.11
C ASN A 205 9.83 -17.46 3.72
N SER A 206 9.70 -16.48 2.84
CA SER A 206 10.82 -15.57 2.56
C SER A 206 11.21 -14.78 3.80
N THR A 207 12.48 -14.38 3.91
CA THR A 207 12.94 -13.55 5.04
C THR A 207 12.10 -12.28 5.17
N PHE A 208 11.72 -11.66 4.05
CA PHE A 208 10.87 -10.47 4.05
C PHE A 208 9.48 -10.74 4.63
N MET A 209 8.84 -11.85 4.21
CA MET A 209 7.51 -12.22 4.73
C MET A 209 7.56 -12.54 6.22
N GLN A 210 8.62 -13.22 6.69
CA GLN A 210 8.79 -13.50 8.11
C GLN A 210 9.00 -12.21 8.92
N ASP A 211 9.79 -11.26 8.40
CA ASP A 211 10.08 -9.99 9.06
C ASP A 211 8.80 -9.17 9.30
N ILE A 212 8.04 -8.88 8.23
CA ILE A 212 6.81 -8.08 8.35
C ILE A 212 5.68 -8.79 9.12
N ASN A 213 5.73 -10.12 9.24
CA ASN A 213 4.73 -10.90 9.99
C ASN A 213 5.20 -11.29 11.40
N SER A 214 6.40 -10.88 11.81
CA SER A 214 6.93 -11.13 13.16
C SER A 214 6.18 -10.38 14.27
N ARG A 215 5.48 -9.30 13.90
CA ARG A 215 4.65 -8.46 14.78
C ARG A 215 3.24 -8.32 14.18
N ARG A 216 2.28 -7.98 15.04
CA ARG A 216 0.87 -7.75 14.67
C ARG A 216 0.45 -6.34 15.06
N ASN A 217 -0.49 -5.75 14.32
CA ASN A 217 -1.08 -4.43 14.62
C ASN A 217 -0.07 -3.28 14.78
N TYR A 218 1.03 -3.31 14.03
CA TYR A 218 2.01 -2.23 14.10
C TYR A 218 1.81 -1.21 12.97
N GLU A 219 0.98 -1.51 11.97
CA GLU A 219 0.83 -0.71 10.76
C GLU A 219 0.19 0.64 11.05
N ALA A 220 -0.82 0.67 11.93
CA ALA A 220 -1.60 1.86 12.25
C ALA A 220 -2.48 1.63 13.49
N ALA A 221 -3.17 2.68 13.94
CA ALA A 221 -4.21 2.56 14.96
C ALA A 221 -5.41 1.72 14.49
N GLU A 222 -5.75 1.80 13.20
CA GLU A 222 -6.78 0.98 12.56
C GLU A 222 -6.21 0.30 11.32
N VAL A 223 -6.43 -1.01 11.19
CA VAL A 223 -5.86 -1.82 10.12
C VAL A 223 -6.99 -2.56 9.41
N PHE A 224 -7.07 -2.40 8.09
CA PHE A 224 -8.11 -3.01 7.26
C PHE A 224 -7.48 -3.78 6.09
N ALA A 225 -8.20 -4.79 5.60
CA ALA A 225 -7.85 -5.50 4.39
C ALA A 225 -9.08 -5.74 3.52
N ILE A 226 -9.09 -5.17 2.31
CA ILE A 226 -10.02 -5.56 1.24
C ILE A 226 -9.37 -6.66 0.43
N TYR A 227 -10.03 -7.81 0.31
CA TYR A 227 -9.47 -8.99 -0.36
C TYR A 227 -10.52 -9.78 -1.12
N ASN A 228 -10.06 -10.60 -2.05
CA ASN A 228 -10.85 -11.60 -2.73
C ASN A 228 -10.12 -12.95 -2.71
N PRO A 229 -10.69 -14.04 -2.15
CA PRO A 229 -10.09 -15.38 -2.22
C PRO A 229 -9.87 -15.87 -3.66
N GLN A 230 -10.70 -15.42 -4.62
CA GLN A 230 -10.54 -15.76 -6.05
C GLN A 230 -9.60 -14.80 -6.80
N ASP A 231 -8.83 -13.97 -6.10
CA ASP A 231 -7.80 -13.13 -6.71
C ASP A 231 -6.76 -14.00 -7.43
N GLU A 232 -6.61 -13.78 -8.73
CA GLU A 232 -5.81 -14.64 -9.60
C GLU A 232 -4.31 -14.53 -9.36
N TRP A 233 -3.83 -13.54 -8.58
CA TRP A 233 -2.40 -13.37 -8.24
C TRP A 233 -2.12 -13.57 -6.75
N ILE A 234 -3.04 -13.18 -5.87
CA ILE A 234 -2.88 -13.32 -4.42
C ILE A 234 -3.46 -14.64 -3.95
N GLY A 235 -4.69 -14.96 -4.34
CA GLY A 235 -5.35 -16.24 -4.09
C GLY A 235 -5.66 -16.53 -2.61
N ASP A 236 -6.28 -17.68 -2.38
CA ASP A 236 -6.72 -18.15 -1.05
C ASP A 236 -5.75 -19.10 -0.36
N LYS A 237 -4.83 -19.72 -1.12
CA LYS A 237 -3.94 -20.78 -0.65
C LYS A 237 -2.49 -20.44 -0.90
N SER A 238 -1.68 -20.47 0.16
CA SER A 238 -0.21 -20.45 0.06
C SER A 238 0.34 -21.85 0.38
N PRO A 239 1.59 -22.16 -0.03
CA PRO A 239 2.24 -23.40 0.40
C PRO A 239 2.49 -23.46 1.92
N CYS A 240 2.36 -22.33 2.64
CA CYS A 240 2.57 -22.26 4.09
C CYS A 240 1.27 -22.38 4.91
N GLY A 241 0.13 -22.66 4.28
CA GLY A 241 -1.16 -22.87 4.96
C GLY A 241 -1.89 -21.60 5.42
N THR A 242 -1.24 -20.44 5.40
CA THR A 242 -1.87 -19.14 5.66
C THR A 242 -2.33 -18.51 4.34
N PRO A 243 -3.57 -18.00 4.23
CA PRO A 243 -4.01 -17.29 3.03
C PRO A 243 -3.09 -16.11 2.72
N PRO A 244 -2.60 -15.96 1.48
CA PRO A 244 -1.66 -14.90 1.07
C PRO A 244 -2.07 -13.46 1.42
N TYR A 245 -3.37 -13.15 1.39
CA TYR A 245 -3.88 -11.83 1.74
C TYR A 245 -3.90 -11.52 3.24
N THR A 246 -3.58 -12.51 4.09
CA THR A 246 -3.67 -12.38 5.55
C THR A 246 -2.77 -11.26 6.05
N LEU A 247 -3.39 -10.30 6.74
CA LEU A 247 -2.74 -9.20 7.45
C LEU A 247 -3.04 -9.33 8.95
N PRO A 248 -2.04 -9.68 9.78
CA PRO A 248 -2.27 -9.96 11.19
C PRO A 248 -2.88 -8.78 11.96
N GLY A 249 -4.13 -8.97 12.40
CA GLY A 249 -4.87 -8.00 13.21
C GLY A 249 -5.70 -6.98 12.41
N ALA A 250 -5.76 -7.13 11.09
CA ALA A 250 -6.67 -6.36 10.26
C ALA A 250 -8.14 -6.77 10.42
N ASP A 251 -9.04 -5.81 10.24
CA ASP A 251 -10.45 -6.05 9.96
C ASP A 251 -10.62 -6.36 8.46
N PHE A 252 -11.13 -7.57 8.16
CA PHE A 252 -11.19 -8.12 6.81
C PHE A 252 -12.53 -7.85 6.10
N HIS A 253 -12.45 -7.32 4.89
CA HIS A 253 -13.56 -6.98 4.02
C HIS A 253 -13.47 -7.78 2.72
N LEU A 254 -14.29 -8.83 2.63
CA LEU A 254 -14.43 -9.63 1.41
C LEU A 254 -15.08 -8.79 0.31
N PHE A 255 -14.43 -8.71 -0.86
CA PHE A 255 -14.98 -8.05 -2.05
C PHE A 255 -15.04 -9.07 -3.20
N PRO A 256 -16.16 -9.80 -3.35
CA PRO A 256 -16.24 -10.93 -4.25
C PRO A 256 -16.36 -10.51 -5.72
N GLN A 257 -16.14 -11.47 -6.63
CA GLN A 257 -16.35 -11.31 -8.07
C GLN A 257 -15.46 -10.22 -8.72
N THR A 258 -14.21 -10.09 -8.26
CA THR A 258 -13.21 -9.19 -8.85
C THR A 258 -11.89 -9.89 -9.13
N PHE A 259 -11.28 -9.57 -10.27
CA PHE A 259 -9.87 -9.88 -10.55
C PHE A 259 -8.94 -8.92 -9.81
N HIS A 260 -7.67 -9.28 -9.68
CA HIS A 260 -6.64 -8.58 -8.93
C HIS A 260 -6.58 -7.09 -9.26
N VAL A 261 -6.44 -6.73 -10.53
CA VAL A 261 -6.41 -5.31 -10.95
C VAL A 261 -7.75 -4.62 -10.73
N SER A 262 -8.86 -5.34 -10.91
CA SER A 262 -10.19 -4.74 -10.79
C SER A 262 -10.61 -4.47 -9.34
N ILE A 263 -10.07 -5.19 -8.35
CA ILE A 263 -10.39 -4.96 -6.94
C ILE A 263 -10.00 -3.55 -6.51
N LEU A 264 -8.90 -3.02 -7.05
CA LEU A 264 -8.42 -1.67 -6.79
C LEU A 264 -9.45 -0.61 -7.19
N TRP A 265 -9.97 -0.66 -8.43
CA TRP A 265 -10.90 0.35 -8.93
C TRP A 265 -12.33 0.13 -8.43
N ARG A 266 -12.78 -1.13 -8.36
CA ARG A 266 -14.16 -1.46 -8.01
C ARG A 266 -14.46 -1.28 -6.54
N SER A 267 -13.46 -1.39 -5.66
CA SER A 267 -13.62 -1.17 -4.22
C SER A 267 -13.33 0.27 -3.79
N ALA A 268 -13.20 1.23 -4.71
CA ALA A 268 -12.78 2.59 -4.39
C ALA A 268 -13.73 3.31 -3.39
N ARG A 269 -15.03 3.00 -3.44
CA ARG A 269 -16.01 3.56 -2.48
C ARG A 269 -15.88 2.92 -1.12
N GLU A 270 -15.61 1.61 -1.06
CA GLU A 270 -15.33 0.86 0.16
C GLU A 270 -14.03 1.36 0.79
N GLN A 271 -12.99 1.61 -0.01
CA GLN A 271 -11.74 2.22 0.44
C GLN A 271 -11.99 3.56 1.12
N LEU A 272 -12.72 4.46 0.44
CA LEU A 272 -13.12 5.74 1.02
C LEU A 272 -13.93 5.56 2.30
N ALA A 273 -14.87 4.60 2.35
CA ALA A 273 -15.72 4.38 3.51
C ALA A 273 -14.93 3.90 4.74
N LEU A 274 -13.93 3.03 4.54
CA LEU A 274 -13.05 2.54 5.60
C LEU A 274 -12.11 3.63 6.11
N ILE A 275 -11.52 4.41 5.20
CA ILE A 275 -10.59 5.50 5.52
C ILE A 275 -11.30 6.66 6.21
N THR A 276 -12.50 7.03 5.77
CA THR A 276 -13.25 8.15 6.37
C THR A 276 -14.05 7.78 7.62
N ARG A 277 -14.11 6.50 7.97
CA ARG A 277 -14.78 5.95 9.17
C ARG A 277 -16.24 6.36 9.40
N LYS A 278 -16.91 7.00 8.43
CA LYS A 278 -18.27 7.56 8.58
C LYS A 278 -19.40 6.51 8.49
N TYR A 279 -19.08 5.23 8.29
CA TYR A 279 -20.05 4.28 7.72
C TYR A 279 -20.52 3.12 8.58
N GLU A 280 -20.18 3.05 9.87
CA GLU A 280 -20.67 1.94 10.70
C GLU A 280 -22.14 2.05 11.13
N MET A 281 -22.79 3.22 10.96
CA MET A 281 -24.22 3.35 11.30
C MET A 281 -25.17 3.69 10.13
N GLY A 282 -24.73 4.45 9.13
CA GLY A 282 -25.62 4.85 8.03
C GLY A 282 -25.90 3.73 7.02
N ASN A 283 -24.85 3.02 6.60
CA ASN A 283 -24.98 2.02 5.53
C ASN A 283 -25.35 0.64 6.04
N LEU A 284 -24.93 0.21 7.23
CA LEU A 284 -25.37 -1.07 7.78
C LEU A 284 -26.90 -1.14 7.88
N LEU A 285 -27.56 -0.04 8.26
CA LEU A 285 -29.02 0.05 8.29
C LEU A 285 -29.65 0.09 6.88
N GLN A 286 -29.00 0.73 5.90
CA GLN A 286 -29.46 0.72 4.51
C GLN A 286 -29.26 -0.64 3.83
N ASP A 287 -28.16 -1.31 4.11
CA ASP A 287 -27.80 -2.60 3.52
C ASP A 287 -28.60 -3.72 4.20
N ILE A 288 -28.85 -3.65 5.51
CA ILE A 288 -29.86 -4.49 6.19
C ILE A 288 -31.25 -4.23 5.61
N LYS A 289 -31.64 -2.97 5.34
CA LYS A 289 -32.93 -2.67 4.66
C LYS A 289 -32.98 -3.24 3.24
N LYS A 290 -31.91 -3.13 2.45
CA LYS A 290 -31.83 -3.69 1.08
C LYS A 290 -31.85 -5.22 1.09
N LEU A 291 -31.16 -5.86 2.03
CA LEU A 291 -31.18 -7.32 2.24
C LEU A 291 -32.56 -7.79 2.70
N ARG A 292 -33.20 -7.08 3.64
CA ARG A 292 -34.57 -7.40 4.12
C ARG A 292 -35.63 -7.18 3.03
N MET A 293 -35.44 -6.22 2.12
CA MET A 293 -36.31 -6.02 0.96
C MET A 293 -36.07 -7.06 -0.15
N ARG A 294 -34.87 -7.63 -0.27
CA ARG A 294 -34.59 -8.74 -1.21
C ARG A 294 -35.10 -10.10 -0.71
N LEU A 295 -35.20 -10.28 0.61
CA LEU A 295 -35.70 -11.50 1.24
C LEU A 295 -37.24 -11.52 1.42
N ILE A 296 -37.94 -10.46 1.01
CA ILE A 296 -39.41 -10.40 0.96
C ILE A 296 -39.78 -10.01 -0.47
N PRO A 297 -39.79 -10.99 -1.39
CA PRO A 297 -41.08 -11.58 -1.75
C PRO A 297 -40.99 -13.07 -2.11
N SER A 298 -41.33 -13.92 -1.15
CA SER A 298 -41.79 -15.30 -1.40
C SER A 298 -42.80 -15.78 -0.34
N ALA A 299 -43.50 -14.85 0.32
CA ALA A 299 -44.56 -15.16 1.27
C ALA A 299 -45.99 -14.89 0.71
N ILE A 300 -46.15 -14.65 -0.59
CA ILE A 300 -47.48 -14.42 -1.23
C ILE A 300 -47.75 -15.36 -2.42
N SER A 301 -46.87 -16.33 -2.70
CA SER A 301 -47.20 -17.43 -3.63
C SER A 301 -46.88 -18.74 -2.93
N GLY A 302 -47.93 -19.46 -2.54
CA GLY A 302 -47.85 -20.71 -1.80
C GLY A 302 -47.25 -21.85 -2.62
N ASN A 303 -45.93 -21.87 -2.72
CA ASN A 303 -45.17 -23.05 -3.16
C ASN A 303 -43.94 -23.24 -2.28
N HIS A 304 -43.74 -24.49 -1.86
CA HIS A 304 -42.69 -24.98 -0.97
C HIS A 304 -41.33 -24.31 -1.18
N VAL A 305 -40.82 -23.65 -0.13
CA VAL A 305 -39.40 -23.27 -0.03
C VAL A 305 -38.69 -24.38 0.75
N GLN A 306 -37.86 -25.15 0.04
CA GLN A 306 -36.87 -26.03 0.63
C GLN A 306 -35.59 -25.25 0.96
N ASP A 307 -35.15 -25.48 2.20
CA ASP A 307 -33.79 -25.42 2.75
C ASP A 307 -32.98 -24.11 2.73
N ASN A 308 -32.75 -23.58 3.95
CA ASN A 308 -31.72 -22.58 4.21
C ASN A 308 -30.37 -23.30 4.20
N THR A 309 -29.46 -22.93 3.29
CA THR A 309 -28.13 -23.52 3.25
C THR A 309 -27.32 -23.15 4.51
N VAL A 310 -26.40 -24.04 4.90
CA VAL A 310 -25.52 -23.87 6.07
C VAL A 310 -24.66 -22.59 5.99
N ASP A 311 -24.34 -22.15 4.76
CA ASP A 311 -23.53 -20.98 4.43
C ASP A 311 -24.22 -19.64 4.85
N ASP A 312 -25.54 -19.54 4.64
CA ASP A 312 -26.31 -18.35 5.02
C ASP A 312 -26.40 -18.17 6.55
N ARG A 313 -26.42 -19.28 7.31
CA ARG A 313 -26.42 -19.25 8.77
C ARG A 313 -25.06 -18.84 9.32
N GLU A 314 -23.98 -19.35 8.73
CA GLU A 314 -22.61 -19.01 9.13
C GLU A 314 -22.30 -17.52 8.85
N PHE A 315 -22.74 -17.01 7.69
CA PHE A 315 -22.62 -15.59 7.34
C PHE A 315 -23.42 -14.69 8.29
N LEU A 316 -24.66 -15.06 8.64
CA LEU A 316 -25.47 -14.31 9.61
C LEU A 316 -24.87 -14.35 11.01
N GLU A 317 -24.21 -15.43 11.39
CA GLU A 317 -23.54 -15.55 12.68
C GLU A 317 -22.28 -14.68 12.74
N GLU A 318 -21.51 -14.59 11.65
CA GLU A 318 -20.37 -13.69 11.51
C GLU A 318 -20.79 -12.22 11.60
N LEU A 319 -21.91 -11.82 10.96
CA LEU A 319 -22.47 -10.48 11.11
C LEU A 319 -22.87 -10.16 12.57
N ARG A 320 -23.41 -11.14 13.30
CA ARG A 320 -23.73 -10.99 14.74
C ARG A 320 -22.48 -10.91 15.61
N ARG A 321 -21.39 -11.62 15.25
CA ARG A 321 -20.09 -11.54 15.94
C ARG A 321 -19.46 -10.16 15.72
N ARG A 322 -19.48 -9.63 14.50
CA ARG A 322 -19.02 -8.28 14.17
C ARG A 322 -19.76 -7.22 14.97
N ARG A 323 -21.09 -7.30 15.06
CA ARG A 323 -21.91 -6.38 15.87
C ARG A 323 -21.51 -6.38 17.35
N ARG A 324 -21.26 -7.56 17.93
CA ARG A 324 -20.83 -7.68 19.33
C ARG A 324 -19.43 -7.12 19.57
N ARG A 325 -18.48 -7.42 18.68
CA ARG A 325 -17.11 -6.86 18.76
C ARG A 325 -17.12 -5.33 18.70
N LEU A 326 -17.95 -4.75 17.84
CA LEU A 326 -18.10 -3.29 17.74
C LEU A 326 -18.69 -2.69 19.02
N GLN A 327 -19.75 -3.28 19.57
CA GLN A 327 -20.36 -2.81 20.83
C GLN A 327 -19.40 -2.87 22.02
N ASP A 328 -18.62 -3.94 22.15
CA ASP A 328 -17.60 -4.06 23.20
C ASP A 328 -16.48 -3.03 23.02
N ARG A 329 -16.08 -2.71 21.79
CA ARG A 329 -15.01 -1.76 21.47
C ARG A 329 -15.44 -0.31 21.73
N THR A 330 -16.68 0.07 21.41
CA THR A 330 -17.25 1.39 21.77
C THR A 330 -17.34 1.56 23.29
N THR A 331 -17.73 0.51 24.01
CA THR A 331 -17.80 0.51 25.49
C THR A 331 -16.40 0.65 26.12
N ARG A 332 -15.38 0.04 25.50
CA ARG A 332 -13.99 0.17 25.94
C ARG A 332 -13.45 1.57 25.70
N ILE A 333 -13.70 2.17 24.53
CA ILE A 333 -13.28 3.54 24.20
C ILE A 333 -13.92 4.57 25.14
N HIS A 334 -15.20 4.41 25.50
CA HIS A 334 -15.86 5.26 26.49
C HIS A 334 -15.26 5.11 27.90
N ARG A 335 -14.96 3.89 28.35
CA ARG A 335 -14.27 3.70 29.64
C ARG A 335 -12.87 4.29 29.68
N THR A 336 -12.11 4.22 28.58
CA THR A 336 -10.77 4.81 28.54
C THR A 336 -10.86 6.35 28.56
N THR A 337 -11.78 6.96 27.80
CA THR A 337 -11.96 8.43 27.80
C THR A 337 -12.47 8.97 29.14
N GLU A 338 -13.29 8.21 29.86
CA GLU A 338 -13.78 8.59 31.18
C GLU A 338 -12.69 8.41 32.27
N SER A 339 -11.84 7.38 32.16
CA SER A 339 -10.70 7.19 33.06
C SER A 339 -9.59 8.24 32.86
N THR A 340 -9.35 8.71 31.64
CA THR A 340 -8.39 9.80 31.38
C THR A 340 -8.93 11.16 31.85
N ARG A 341 -10.25 11.36 31.81
CA ARG A 341 -10.91 12.56 32.33
C ARG A 341 -10.85 12.63 33.86
N ILE A 342 -11.07 11.52 34.56
CA ILE A 342 -11.00 11.46 36.03
C ILE A 342 -9.55 11.62 36.53
N ALA A 343 -8.55 11.16 35.77
CA ALA A 343 -7.13 11.35 36.12
C ALA A 343 -6.62 12.79 35.91
N GLY A 344 -7.30 13.60 35.09
CA GLY A 344 -6.92 14.99 34.80
C GLY A 344 -7.41 16.03 35.82
N GLU A 345 -8.38 15.68 36.68
CA GLU A 345 -8.97 16.60 37.67
C GLU A 345 -8.35 16.52 39.07
N VAL A 346 -7.36 15.64 39.30
CA VAL A 346 -6.73 15.44 40.62
C VAL A 346 -5.20 15.57 40.54
N ALA A 347 -4.68 16.74 40.14
CA ALA A 347 -3.28 17.10 40.37
C ALA A 347 -3.00 18.61 40.27
N HIS A 348 -3.16 19.31 41.38
CA HIS A 348 -2.30 20.46 41.74
C HIS A 348 -1.77 20.18 43.15
N PRO A 349 -0.46 20.40 43.45
CA PRO A 349 -0.01 21.78 43.68
C PRO A 349 1.49 22.12 43.38
N THR A 350 1.72 23.42 43.13
CA THR A 350 2.84 24.32 43.52
C THR A 350 4.34 23.92 43.54
N SER A 351 5.13 24.84 42.93
CA SER A 351 6.38 25.49 43.42
C SER A 351 7.77 25.16 42.79
N THR A 352 8.27 26.14 42.03
CA THR A 352 9.59 26.82 42.01
C THR A 352 10.98 26.11 42.05
N ILE A 353 11.80 26.50 41.04
CA ILE A 353 13.25 26.84 41.00
C ILE A 353 14.30 25.71 41.05
N SER A 354 15.08 25.53 39.97
CA SER A 354 16.52 25.88 39.87
C SER A 354 17.24 25.21 38.69
N SER A 355 18.23 25.93 38.17
CA SER A 355 19.18 25.70 37.08
C SER A 355 20.00 24.39 37.09
N SER A 356 20.30 23.87 35.89
CA SER A 356 21.65 23.83 35.28
C SER A 356 21.78 22.70 34.23
N SER A 357 22.23 23.08 33.03
CA SER A 357 22.72 22.15 31.98
C SER A 357 24.17 21.71 32.28
N PRO A 358 24.72 20.71 31.55
CA PRO A 358 25.40 21.08 30.32
C PRO A 358 25.17 20.14 29.11
N ALA A 359 25.28 20.77 27.94
CA ALA A 359 25.20 20.21 26.61
C ALA A 359 26.37 19.26 26.29
N ARG A 360 26.11 18.26 25.45
CA ARG A 360 27.11 17.34 24.90
C ARG A 360 27.31 17.62 23.42
N THR A 361 28.47 18.18 23.12
CA THR A 361 29.01 18.48 21.78
C THR A 361 29.27 17.19 20.99
N VAL A 362 28.74 17.10 19.76
CA VAL A 362 29.15 16.10 18.77
C VAL A 362 29.97 16.82 17.70
N ARG A 363 31.20 16.35 17.49
CA ARG A 363 32.15 16.85 16.50
C ARG A 363 31.77 16.38 15.09
N LEU A 364 31.65 17.33 14.17
CA LEU A 364 31.73 17.11 12.72
C LEU A 364 33.19 16.78 12.34
N VAL A 365 33.39 15.68 11.62
CA VAL A 365 34.62 15.38 10.90
C VAL A 365 34.35 15.63 9.43
N ALA A 366 34.99 16.66 8.88
CA ALA A 366 35.08 16.90 7.45
C ALA A 366 36.03 15.86 6.83
N LEU A 367 35.60 15.21 5.76
CA LEU A 367 36.48 14.50 4.83
C LEU A 367 36.40 15.17 3.47
N GLN A 368 37.58 15.28 2.90
CA GLN A 368 38.02 16.20 1.86
C GLN A 368 37.82 15.55 0.49
N ASP A 369 37.39 16.36 -0.47
CA ASP A 369 37.21 16.01 -1.88
C ASP A 369 38.53 15.62 -2.56
N ASP A 370 38.50 14.57 -3.39
CA ASP A 370 39.41 14.39 -4.52
C ASP A 370 38.61 13.92 -5.76
N PRO A 371 38.82 14.52 -6.95
CA PRO A 371 37.99 14.30 -8.12
C PRO A 371 38.51 13.15 -9.00
N LEU A 372 37.62 12.36 -9.59
CA LEU A 372 37.94 11.38 -10.63
C LEU A 372 37.09 11.58 -11.90
N PRO A 373 37.62 11.20 -13.08
CA PRO A 373 37.44 11.97 -14.30
C PRO A 373 36.27 11.54 -15.19
N LEU A 374 35.79 12.53 -15.94
CA LEU A 374 34.88 12.42 -17.08
C LEU A 374 35.53 11.66 -18.24
N ASN A 375 34.88 10.59 -18.73
CA ASN A 375 34.66 10.33 -20.17
C ASN A 375 33.73 9.11 -20.38
N PRO A 376 32.75 9.17 -21.31
CA PRO A 376 31.83 8.08 -21.61
C PRO A 376 32.32 7.16 -22.75
N PRO A 377 31.94 5.87 -22.79
CA PRO A 377 32.13 5.05 -23.98
C PRO A 377 30.94 5.19 -24.93
N SER A 378 31.26 5.57 -26.16
CA SER A 378 30.43 5.40 -27.36
C SER A 378 30.31 3.92 -27.72
N ILE A 379 29.10 3.37 -27.86
CA ILE A 379 28.89 2.13 -28.63
C ILE A 379 27.67 2.26 -29.54
N SER A 380 27.92 1.81 -30.77
CA SER A 380 27.11 1.92 -31.97
C SER A 380 25.96 0.93 -32.03
N SER A 381 24.98 1.32 -32.84
CA SER A 381 23.84 0.54 -33.31
C SER A 381 24.22 -0.73 -34.09
N LYS A 382 23.34 -1.74 -33.96
CA LYS A 382 23.06 -2.91 -34.83
C LYS A 382 23.50 -4.25 -34.25
N SER A 383 22.54 -4.95 -33.65
CA SER A 383 22.30 -6.39 -33.88
C SER A 383 20.91 -6.76 -33.37
N VAL A 384 20.00 -6.97 -34.32
CA VAL A 384 18.67 -7.55 -34.13
C VAL A 384 18.86 -9.07 -34.13
N ILE A 385 18.52 -9.75 -33.04
CA ILE A 385 18.34 -11.22 -33.05
C ILE A 385 16.87 -11.50 -32.74
N LEU A 386 16.18 -11.96 -33.79
CA LEU A 386 14.84 -12.49 -33.76
C LEU A 386 14.91 -13.93 -33.23
N LEU A 387 14.31 -14.23 -32.08
CA LEU A 387 14.07 -15.60 -31.65
C LEU A 387 12.57 -15.80 -31.49
N ALA A 388 11.99 -16.43 -32.51
CA ALA A 388 10.62 -16.92 -32.52
C ALA A 388 10.51 -18.13 -31.59
N ILE A 389 9.61 -18.06 -30.61
CA ILE A 389 9.22 -19.21 -29.78
C ILE A 389 7.93 -19.79 -30.37
N GLN A 390 8.04 -20.95 -31.01
CA GLN A 390 6.90 -21.78 -31.36
C GLN A 390 6.48 -22.62 -30.13
N SER A 391 5.18 -22.61 -29.87
CA SER A 391 4.46 -23.42 -28.88
C SER A 391 4.55 -24.93 -29.18
N PRO A 392 4.65 -25.83 -28.18
CA PRO A 392 4.51 -27.25 -28.39
C PRO A 392 3.04 -27.68 -28.25
N GLN A 393 2.43 -28.13 -29.35
CA GLN A 393 1.27 -29.01 -29.29
C GLN A 393 1.68 -30.49 -29.31
N THR A 394 1.00 -31.24 -28.48
CA THR A 394 1.00 -32.68 -28.29
C THR A 394 0.60 -33.49 -29.53
N ARG A 395 1.30 -34.59 -29.86
CA ARG A 395 0.69 -35.90 -30.19
C ARG A 395 1.70 -37.05 -30.44
N ASN A 396 1.53 -38.08 -29.61
CA ASN A 396 1.65 -39.53 -29.80
C ASN A 396 2.42 -40.19 -30.98
N ARG A 397 3.28 -41.14 -30.56
CA ARG A 397 3.58 -42.49 -31.09
C ARG A 397 3.80 -42.67 -32.61
N ARG A 398 5.02 -43.08 -32.97
CA ARG A 398 5.31 -44.41 -33.54
C ARG A 398 6.83 -44.69 -33.59
N THR A 399 7.15 -45.93 -33.25
CA THR A 399 8.43 -46.63 -33.31
C THR A 399 8.96 -46.78 -34.74
N PHE A 400 10.28 -46.62 -34.94
CA PHE A 400 11.20 -47.34 -35.86
C PHE A 400 12.58 -46.68 -35.62
N GLY A 401 13.64 -47.37 -35.21
CA GLY A 401 14.41 -48.32 -36.02
C GLY A 401 15.84 -47.78 -36.10
N ALA A 402 16.81 -48.53 -35.58
CA ALA A 402 18.21 -48.15 -35.40
C ALA A 402 18.92 -47.73 -36.70
N LYS A 403 19.91 -46.82 -36.57
CA LYS A 403 21.22 -46.93 -37.24
C LYS A 403 22.23 -45.92 -36.67
N THR A 404 23.28 -46.48 -36.11
CA THR A 404 24.59 -45.89 -35.81
C THR A 404 25.26 -45.31 -37.06
N PHE A 405 25.87 -44.13 -36.94
CA PHE A 405 27.08 -43.76 -37.68
C PHE A 405 27.98 -42.87 -36.80
N THR A 406 29.20 -43.36 -36.57
CA THR A 406 30.36 -42.71 -35.96
C THR A 406 31.21 -42.01 -37.03
N THR A 407 31.71 -40.80 -36.73
CA THR A 407 33.08 -40.25 -36.99
C THR A 407 33.07 -38.77 -36.54
N LYS A 408 33.84 -38.35 -35.51
CA LYS A 408 35.19 -37.70 -35.58
C LYS A 408 35.30 -36.73 -36.78
N VAL A 409 35.57 -35.43 -36.62
CA VAL A 409 36.55 -34.71 -35.78
C VAL A 409 35.94 -33.41 -35.25
#